data_AF-A0A3D3MFR0-F1
#
_entry.id   AF-A0A3D3MFR0-F1
#
_cell.length_a   1.000
_cell.length_b   1.000
_cell.length_c   1.000
_cell.angle_alpha   90.00
_cell.angle_beta   90.00
_cell.angle_gamma   90.00
#
_symmetry.space_group_name_H-M   'P 1'
#
loop_
_entity.id
_entity.type
_entity.pdbx_description
1 polymer ?
#
loop_
_entity_poly.entity_id
_entity_poly.type
_entity_poly.pdbx_seq_one_letter_code
_entity_poly.pdbx_strand_id
1 'polypeptide(L)'
;MMIILYLMILTPLFLKKYLDYQDSKRSVVPAPYCSKGPEHGSDAYYDQYSQAHYDLLVRCLIFCSFDAEKFKPIEENLSLRDIGSDLDSLFDGNKMESLFRNEFVERSVQPKLLHFKNVTSEISESEWLFESVDVASDERWKIINDTAEELLTEMNIKERGFDFALYVPQ
;
A
#
# COMPACT_ATOMS: atom_id res chain seq x y z
N MET A 1 43.29 33.16 -1.51
CA MET A 1 44.06 32.00 -2.01
C MET A 1 44.41 30.97 -0.92
N MET A 2 44.74 31.38 0.30
CA MET A 2 45.09 30.45 1.40
C MET A 2 43.92 29.61 1.94
N ILE A 3 42.69 30.14 1.93
CA ILE A 3 41.49 29.43 2.40
C ILE A 3 41.12 28.24 1.50
N ILE A 4 41.29 28.40 0.18
CA ILE A 4 41.00 27.34 -0.80
C ILE A 4 42.00 26.19 -0.65
N LEU A 5 43.28 26.50 -0.38
CA LEU A 5 44.29 25.49 -0.10
C LEU A 5 43.99 24.73 1.21
N TYR A 6 43.51 25.44 2.23
CA TYR A 6 43.14 24.84 3.52
C TYR A 6 41.95 23.87 3.38
N LEU A 7 40.94 24.25 2.58
CA LEU A 7 39.80 23.38 2.26
C LEU A 7 40.21 22.14 1.45
N MET A 8 41.14 22.26 0.49
CA MET A 8 41.63 21.10 -0.26
C MET A 8 42.42 20.11 0.60
N ILE A 9 43.07 20.56 1.68
CA ILE A 9 43.82 19.69 2.61
C ILE A 9 42.90 19.08 3.68
N LEU A 10 41.91 19.82 4.17
CA LEU A 10 41.00 19.34 5.21
C LEU A 10 39.96 18.34 4.68
N THR A 11 39.44 18.54 3.46
CA THR A 11 38.42 17.67 2.87
C THR A 11 38.83 16.19 2.83
N PRO A 12 40.04 15.78 2.38
CA PRO A 12 40.42 14.37 2.39
C PRO A 12 40.63 13.81 3.81
N LEU A 13 41.03 14.62 4.78
CA LEU A 13 41.16 14.19 6.17
C LEU A 13 39.80 13.91 6.83
N PHE A 14 38.80 14.74 6.56
CA PHE A 14 37.43 14.51 7.03
C PHE A 14 36.78 13.33 6.30
N LEU A 15 37.03 13.17 4.99
CA LEU A 15 36.52 12.03 4.23
C LEU A 15 37.09 10.71 4.74
N LYS A 16 38.41 10.66 5.03
CA LYS A 16 39.03 9.47 5.62
C LYS A 16 38.45 9.15 7.00
N LYS A 17 38.33 10.15 7.88
CA LYS A 17 37.70 9.94 9.20
C LYS A 17 36.24 9.49 9.09
N TYR A 18 35.50 9.99 8.10
CA TYR A 18 34.12 9.58 7.85
C TYR A 18 34.04 8.12 7.36
N LEU A 19 34.92 7.72 6.44
CA LEU A 19 35.01 6.35 5.94
C LEU A 19 35.43 5.38 7.05
N ASP A 20 36.45 5.72 7.84
CA ASP A 20 36.91 4.93 8.99
C ASP A 20 35.81 4.85 10.08
N TYR A 21 35.01 5.90 10.24
CA TYR A 21 33.83 5.89 11.13
C TYR A 21 32.73 4.97 10.60
N GLN A 22 32.45 4.96 9.30
CA GLN A 22 31.50 4.01 8.70
C GLN A 22 31.98 2.57 8.83
N ASP A 23 33.27 2.30 8.64
CA ASP A 23 33.83 0.95 8.77
C ASP A 23 33.88 0.48 10.23
N SER A 24 34.11 1.38 11.20
CA SER A 24 34.04 1.02 12.63
C SER A 24 32.62 0.77 13.15
N LYS A 25 31.59 1.35 12.50
CA LYS A 25 30.18 0.99 12.73
C LYS A 25 29.76 -0.29 12.02
N ARG A 26 30.58 -0.82 11.10
CA ARG A 26 30.49 -2.21 10.63
C ARG A 26 31.00 -3.12 11.74
N SER A 27 30.20 -3.19 12.80
CA SER A 27 30.29 -4.23 13.82
C SER A 27 30.44 -5.58 13.13
N VAL A 28 31.46 -6.34 13.56
CA VAL A 28 31.54 -7.78 13.34
C VAL A 28 30.25 -8.37 13.90
N VAL A 29 29.27 -8.57 13.03
CA VAL A 29 28.05 -9.29 13.35
C VAL A 29 28.50 -10.72 13.63
N PRO A 30 28.36 -11.24 14.87
CA PRO A 30 28.53 -12.68 15.08
C PRO A 30 27.55 -13.36 14.14
N ALA A 31 28.05 -14.33 13.35
CA ALA A 31 27.30 -15.01 12.30
C ALA A 31 25.85 -15.23 12.74
N PRO A 32 24.86 -14.65 12.03
CA PRO A 32 23.49 -14.69 12.50
C PRO A 32 23.10 -16.16 12.57
N TYR A 33 22.61 -16.59 13.74
CA TYR A 33 21.75 -17.76 13.82
C TYR A 33 20.75 -17.62 12.67
N CYS A 34 20.83 -18.51 11.69
CA CYS A 34 19.97 -18.50 10.54
C CYS A 34 18.59 -18.94 11.01
N SER A 35 17.85 -18.03 11.66
CA SER A 35 16.40 -18.14 11.74
C SER A 35 15.96 -17.93 10.31
N LYS A 36 15.79 -19.03 9.57
CA LYS A 36 15.07 -19.00 8.31
C LYS A 36 13.76 -18.28 8.64
N GLY A 37 13.52 -17.14 8.00
CA GLY A 37 12.22 -16.47 8.08
C GLY A 37 11.12 -17.46 7.73
N PRO A 38 9.85 -17.13 8.05
CA PRO A 38 8.74 -18.01 7.73
C PRO A 38 8.78 -18.40 6.25
N GLU A 39 8.48 -19.68 5.98
CA GLU A 39 8.48 -20.21 4.62
C GLU A 39 7.50 -19.42 3.76
N HIS A 40 7.93 -19.02 2.56
CA HIS A 40 7.06 -18.29 1.63
C HIS A 40 5.79 -19.10 1.38
N GLY A 41 4.63 -18.48 1.51
CA GLY A 41 3.33 -19.14 1.36
C GLY A 41 2.74 -19.70 2.66
N SER A 42 3.50 -19.71 3.76
CA SER A 42 2.96 -20.05 5.09
C SER A 42 2.16 -18.89 5.69
N ASP A 43 1.21 -19.18 6.57
CA ASP A 43 0.44 -18.15 7.29
C ASP A 43 1.34 -17.11 7.97
N ALA A 44 2.41 -17.57 8.64
CA ALA A 44 3.38 -16.71 9.31
C ALA A 44 4.12 -15.75 8.35
N TYR A 45 4.29 -16.14 7.08
CA TYR A 45 4.89 -15.28 6.06
C TYR A 45 3.96 -14.12 5.70
N TYR A 46 2.65 -14.33 5.64
CA TYR A 46 1.69 -13.26 5.36
C TYR A 46 1.36 -12.43 6.60
N ASP A 47 1.38 -13.03 7.78
CA ASP A 47 1.10 -12.36 9.06
C ASP A 47 2.14 -11.27 9.37
N GLN A 48 3.41 -11.45 8.95
CA GLN A 48 4.45 -10.43 9.13
C GLN A 48 4.21 -9.15 8.30
N TYR A 49 3.32 -9.20 7.30
CA TYR A 49 2.95 -8.08 6.44
C TYR A 49 1.48 -7.64 6.63
N SER A 50 0.80 -8.14 7.66
CA SER A 50 -0.62 -7.87 7.95
C SER A 50 -0.97 -6.38 8.00
N GLN A 51 -0.13 -5.55 8.61
CA GLN A 51 -0.31 -4.09 8.59
C GLN A 51 -0.29 -3.52 7.17
N ALA A 52 0.65 -3.95 6.32
CA ALA A 52 0.75 -3.48 4.96
C ALA A 52 -0.47 -3.91 4.13
N HIS A 53 -0.96 -5.13 4.35
CA HIS A 53 -2.22 -5.60 3.76
C HIS A 53 -3.41 -4.76 4.23
N TYR A 54 -3.45 -4.39 5.51
CA TYR A 54 -4.54 -3.58 6.07
C TYR A 54 -4.52 -2.16 5.48
N ASP A 55 -3.35 -1.54 5.43
CA ASP A 55 -3.18 -0.21 4.82
C ASP A 55 -3.58 -0.24 3.35
N LEU A 56 -3.24 -1.30 2.63
CA LEU A 56 -3.65 -1.50 1.24
C LEU A 56 -5.17 -1.60 1.11
N LEU A 57 -5.83 -2.41 1.94
CA LEU A 57 -7.29 -2.54 1.97
C LEU A 57 -7.94 -1.17 2.19
N VAL A 58 -7.52 -0.44 3.22
CA VAL A 58 -8.10 0.87 3.55
C VAL A 58 -7.93 1.85 2.39
N ARG A 59 -6.77 1.85 1.73
CA ARG A 59 -6.52 2.71 0.55
C ARG A 59 -7.44 2.37 -0.61
N CYS A 60 -7.54 1.10 -0.97
CA CYS A 60 -8.43 0.67 -2.05
C CYS A 60 -9.89 1.00 -1.74
N LEU A 61 -10.33 0.84 -0.49
CA LEU A 61 -11.67 1.21 -0.07
C LEU A 61 -11.90 2.73 -0.16
N ILE A 62 -10.99 3.56 0.38
CA ILE A 62 -11.11 5.02 0.28
C ILE A 62 -11.19 5.45 -1.19
N PHE A 63 -10.35 4.88 -2.04
CA PHE A 63 -10.38 5.18 -3.46
C PHE A 63 -11.73 4.82 -4.08
N CYS A 64 -12.23 3.61 -3.82
CA CYS A 64 -13.50 3.15 -4.35
C CYS A 64 -14.70 3.94 -3.82
N SER A 65 -14.54 4.66 -2.71
CA SER A 65 -15.56 5.51 -2.09
C SER A 65 -15.63 6.92 -2.67
N PHE A 66 -14.78 7.24 -3.65
CA PHE A 66 -14.79 8.55 -4.30
C PHE A 66 -15.93 8.71 -5.29
N ASP A 67 -16.39 9.96 -5.42
CA ASP A 67 -17.35 10.38 -6.43
C ASP A 67 -16.62 10.87 -7.70
N ALA A 68 -17.38 11.08 -8.76
CA ALA A 68 -16.86 11.56 -10.04
C ALA A 68 -16.12 12.92 -9.95
N GLU A 69 -16.39 13.75 -8.93
CA GLU A 69 -15.68 15.03 -8.75
C GLU A 69 -14.29 14.82 -8.16
N LYS A 70 -14.14 13.87 -7.22
CA LYS A 70 -12.86 13.51 -6.61
C LYS A 70 -11.92 12.75 -7.55
N PHE A 71 -12.44 12.04 -8.54
CA PHE A 71 -11.60 11.33 -9.52
C PHE A 71 -10.86 12.26 -10.49
N LYS A 72 -11.48 13.38 -10.91
CA LYS A 72 -10.91 14.34 -11.88
C LYS A 72 -9.48 14.82 -11.56
N PRO A 73 -9.15 15.24 -10.32
CA PRO A 73 -7.77 15.66 -10.00
C PRO A 73 -6.77 14.49 -9.87
N ILE A 74 -7.25 13.25 -9.76
CA ILE A 74 -6.43 12.04 -9.57
C ILE A 74 -6.06 11.42 -10.93
N GLU A 75 -6.96 11.50 -11.90
CA GLU A 75 -6.75 11.06 -13.30
C GLU A 75 -5.48 11.66 -13.92
N GLU A 76 -5.11 12.88 -13.52
CA GLU A 76 -3.90 13.57 -14.02
C GLU A 76 -2.59 13.09 -13.38
N ASN A 77 -2.63 12.37 -12.23
CA ASN A 77 -1.45 12.08 -11.41
C ASN A 77 -1.23 10.60 -11.03
N LEU A 78 -2.19 9.71 -11.27
CA LEU A 78 -2.06 8.27 -10.96
C LEU A 78 -2.27 7.36 -12.17
N SER A 79 -1.45 6.32 -12.25
CA SER A 79 -1.77 5.12 -13.03
C SER A 79 -2.81 4.30 -12.25
N LEU A 80 -4.09 4.51 -12.57
CA LEU A 80 -5.23 3.88 -11.87
C LEU A 80 -5.29 2.35 -12.06
N ARG A 81 -4.53 1.83 -13.04
CA ARG A 81 -4.33 0.40 -13.28
C ARG A 81 -3.79 -0.35 -12.05
N ASP A 82 -3.10 0.37 -11.19
CA ASP A 82 -2.45 -0.19 -10.02
C ASP A 82 -3.47 -0.56 -8.91
N ILE A 83 -4.63 0.10 -8.86
CA ILE A 83 -5.64 -0.15 -7.82
C ILE A 83 -6.44 -1.43 -8.09
N GLY A 84 -6.80 -1.71 -9.34
CA GLY A 84 -7.42 -2.98 -9.71
C GLY A 84 -6.48 -4.16 -9.41
N SER A 85 -5.20 -4.02 -9.74
CA SER A 85 -4.15 -4.99 -9.42
C SER A 85 -3.96 -5.17 -7.91
N ASP A 86 -3.96 -4.08 -7.15
CA ASP A 86 -3.85 -4.11 -5.68
C ASP A 86 -5.05 -4.82 -5.04
N LEU A 87 -6.26 -4.59 -5.54
CA LEU A 87 -7.47 -5.29 -5.09
C LEU A 87 -7.36 -6.79 -5.36
N ASP A 88 -7.00 -7.20 -6.58
CA ASP A 88 -6.80 -8.60 -6.93
C ASP A 88 -5.74 -9.27 -6.05
N SER A 89 -4.64 -8.56 -5.82
CA SER A 89 -3.53 -8.98 -4.98
C SER A 89 -3.95 -9.12 -3.52
N LEU A 90 -4.73 -8.18 -2.97
CA LEU A 90 -5.24 -8.20 -1.60
C LEU A 90 -6.20 -9.36 -1.36
N PHE A 91 -7.00 -9.68 -2.38
CA PHE A 91 -7.98 -10.76 -2.34
C PHE A 91 -7.41 -12.15 -2.63
N ASP A 92 -6.08 -12.29 -2.67
CA ASP A 92 -5.39 -13.54 -2.41
C ASP A 92 -5.76 -14.05 -1.02
N GLY A 93 -6.24 -15.29 -0.93
CA GLY A 93 -6.84 -15.85 0.28
C GLY A 93 -5.94 -15.76 1.50
N ASN A 94 -4.62 -15.88 1.32
CA ASN A 94 -3.67 -15.82 2.43
C ASN A 94 -3.48 -14.42 3.00
N LYS A 95 -3.53 -13.37 2.16
CA LYS A 95 -3.42 -11.97 2.61
C LYS A 95 -4.67 -11.55 3.36
N MET A 96 -5.84 -11.90 2.82
CA MET A 96 -7.10 -11.58 3.48
C MET A 96 -7.30 -12.37 4.79
N GLU A 97 -6.95 -13.65 4.84
CA GLU A 97 -7.01 -14.40 6.10
C GLU A 97 -6.01 -13.90 7.15
N SER A 98 -4.85 -13.37 6.73
CA SER A 98 -3.91 -12.69 7.64
C SER A 98 -4.55 -11.50 8.35
N LEU A 99 -5.42 -10.72 7.68
CA LEU A 99 -6.13 -9.60 8.32
C LEU A 99 -7.06 -10.07 9.44
N PHE A 100 -7.75 -11.19 9.25
CA PHE A 100 -8.65 -11.75 10.27
C PHE A 100 -7.88 -12.43 11.41
N ARG A 101 -6.81 -13.16 11.11
CA ARG A 101 -5.99 -13.83 12.14
C ARG A 101 -5.30 -12.85 13.07
N ASN A 102 -4.88 -11.70 12.54
CA ASN A 102 -4.18 -10.66 13.29
C ASN A 102 -5.13 -9.57 13.80
N GLU A 103 -6.46 -9.79 13.74
CA GLU A 103 -7.49 -8.90 14.30
C GLU A 103 -7.50 -7.46 13.74
N PHE A 104 -6.95 -7.26 12.54
CA PHE A 104 -7.03 -5.98 11.82
C PHE A 104 -8.43 -5.70 11.28
N VAL A 105 -9.14 -6.78 10.92
CA VAL A 105 -10.53 -6.74 10.46
C VAL A 105 -11.31 -7.77 11.24
N GLU A 106 -12.49 -7.40 11.73
CA GLU A 106 -13.38 -8.36 12.37
C GLU A 106 -13.86 -9.40 11.36
N ARG A 107 -13.88 -10.68 11.76
CA ARG A 107 -14.35 -11.77 10.89
C ARG A 107 -15.82 -11.62 10.47
N SER A 108 -16.60 -10.86 11.24
CA SER A 108 -17.99 -10.47 10.92
C SER A 108 -18.09 -9.70 9.59
N VAL A 109 -17.03 -8.99 9.18
CA VAL A 109 -16.97 -8.16 7.96
C VAL A 109 -16.66 -8.99 6.70
N GLN A 110 -16.19 -10.23 6.86
CA GLN A 110 -15.78 -11.11 5.75
C GLN A 110 -16.83 -11.26 4.63
N PRO A 111 -18.13 -11.46 4.91
CA PRO A 111 -19.13 -11.55 3.85
C PRO A 111 -19.22 -10.30 2.97
N LYS A 112 -19.05 -9.11 3.57
CA LYS A 112 -19.10 -7.84 2.85
C LYS A 112 -17.84 -7.60 2.03
N LEU A 113 -16.67 -7.98 2.54
CA LEU A 113 -15.42 -7.96 1.77
C LEU A 113 -15.49 -8.91 0.56
N LEU A 114 -16.09 -10.09 0.71
CA LEU A 114 -16.31 -11.01 -0.41
C LEU A 114 -17.32 -10.47 -1.42
N HIS A 115 -18.37 -9.80 -0.97
CA HIS A 115 -19.29 -9.11 -1.87
C HIS A 115 -18.55 -8.02 -2.67
N PHE A 116 -17.80 -7.17 -1.98
CA PHE A 116 -16.99 -6.12 -2.59
C PHE A 116 -16.03 -6.68 -3.65
N LYS A 117 -15.27 -7.73 -3.31
CA LYS A 117 -14.40 -8.47 -4.24
C LYS A 117 -15.14 -8.88 -5.52
N ASN A 118 -16.32 -9.46 -5.36
CA ASN A 118 -17.08 -9.97 -6.51
C ASN A 118 -17.48 -8.81 -7.43
N VAL A 119 -18.00 -7.71 -6.90
CA VAL A 119 -18.41 -6.56 -7.72
C VAL A 119 -17.20 -5.90 -8.38
N THR A 120 -16.08 -5.74 -7.67
CA THR A 120 -14.85 -5.17 -8.25
C THR A 120 -14.24 -6.05 -9.34
N SER A 121 -14.44 -7.38 -9.28
CA SER A 121 -13.95 -8.31 -10.30
C SER A 121 -14.70 -8.22 -11.64
N GLU A 122 -15.86 -7.56 -11.67
CA GLU A 122 -16.62 -7.27 -12.89
C GLU A 122 -16.12 -6.02 -13.63
N ILE A 123 -15.18 -5.27 -13.04
CA ILE A 123 -14.59 -4.07 -13.63
C ILE A 123 -13.32 -4.49 -14.39
N SER A 124 -13.31 -4.24 -15.71
CA SER A 124 -12.16 -4.52 -16.55
C SER A 124 -11.00 -3.54 -16.30
N GLU A 125 -9.77 -3.94 -16.62
CA GLU A 125 -8.59 -3.07 -16.49
C GLU A 125 -8.75 -1.70 -17.18
N SER A 126 -9.43 -1.65 -18.33
CA SER A 126 -9.68 -0.40 -19.05
C SER A 126 -10.73 0.50 -18.38
N GLU A 127 -11.65 -0.08 -17.61
CA GLU A 127 -12.65 0.67 -16.86
C GLU A 127 -12.06 1.28 -15.59
N TRP A 128 -11.04 0.64 -14.99
CA TRP A 128 -10.23 1.22 -13.91
C TRP A 128 -9.46 2.47 -14.33
N LEU A 129 -9.25 2.71 -15.64
CA LEU A 129 -8.62 3.93 -16.15
C LEU A 129 -9.58 5.12 -16.23
N PHE A 130 -10.89 4.90 -16.03
CA PHE A 130 -11.95 5.93 -16.11
C PHE A 130 -12.06 6.69 -17.44
N GLU A 131 -11.19 6.42 -18.42
CA GLU A 131 -11.27 6.98 -19.78
C GLU A 131 -12.55 6.56 -20.53
N SER A 132 -13.13 5.42 -20.13
CA SER A 132 -14.22 4.75 -20.86
C SER A 132 -15.52 4.59 -20.05
N VAL A 133 -15.54 5.03 -18.79
CA VAL A 133 -16.66 4.85 -17.86
C VAL A 133 -17.09 6.18 -17.25
N ASP A 134 -18.39 6.42 -17.26
CA ASP A 134 -19.00 7.48 -16.46
C ASP A 134 -19.38 6.91 -15.08
N VAL A 135 -18.49 7.11 -14.11
CA VAL A 135 -18.64 6.63 -12.72
C VAL A 135 -19.94 7.12 -12.07
N ALA A 136 -20.45 8.29 -12.49
CA ALA A 136 -21.67 8.83 -11.92
C ALA A 136 -22.94 8.08 -12.38
N SER A 137 -22.90 7.43 -13.54
CA SER A 137 -24.05 6.73 -14.12
C SER A 137 -23.93 5.20 -14.13
N ASP A 138 -22.72 4.64 -13.98
CA ASP A 138 -22.52 3.19 -13.91
C ASP A 138 -22.99 2.60 -12.58
N GLU A 139 -23.98 1.70 -12.64
CA GLU A 139 -24.57 1.06 -11.47
C GLU A 139 -23.58 0.17 -10.69
N ARG A 140 -22.61 -0.46 -11.35
CA ARG A 140 -21.58 -1.27 -10.66
C ARG A 140 -20.71 -0.36 -9.81
N TRP A 141 -20.33 0.80 -10.33
CA TRP A 141 -19.53 1.78 -9.58
C TRP A 141 -20.27 2.38 -8.40
N LYS A 142 -21.58 2.60 -8.51
CA LYS A 142 -22.41 2.98 -7.36
C LYS A 142 -22.39 1.91 -6.27
N ILE A 143 -22.58 0.64 -6.65
CA ILE A 143 -22.52 -0.49 -5.71
C ILE A 143 -21.13 -0.58 -5.05
N ILE A 144 -20.06 -0.45 -5.84
CA ILE A 144 -18.68 -0.42 -5.34
C ILE A 144 -18.49 0.70 -4.32
N ASN A 145 -18.95 1.92 -4.65
CA ASN A 145 -18.84 3.09 -3.79
C ASN A 145 -19.60 2.90 -2.47
N ASP A 146 -20.88 2.53 -2.54
CA ASP A 146 -21.72 2.31 -1.36
C ASP A 146 -21.13 1.22 -0.47
N THR A 147 -20.70 0.10 -1.07
CA THR A 147 -20.10 -1.02 -0.33
C THR A 147 -18.77 -0.61 0.32
N ALA A 148 -17.96 0.22 -0.36
CA ALA A 148 -16.71 0.72 0.19
C ALA A 148 -16.94 1.66 1.38
N GLU A 149 -17.90 2.59 1.30
CA GLU A 149 -18.25 3.46 2.44
C GLU A 149 -18.79 2.67 3.64
N GLU A 150 -19.63 1.66 3.38
CA GLU A 150 -20.12 0.76 4.42
C GLU A 150 -18.97 0.01 5.10
N LEU A 151 -18.04 -0.56 4.33
CA LEU A 151 -16.86 -1.25 4.86
C LEU A 151 -15.97 -0.32 5.69
N LEU A 152 -15.67 0.88 5.20
CA LEU A 152 -14.89 1.87 5.94
C LEU A 152 -15.58 2.28 7.24
N THR A 153 -16.92 2.34 7.25
CA THR A 153 -17.72 2.65 8.43
C THR A 153 -17.71 1.51 9.43
N GLU A 154 -17.92 0.26 9.00
CA GLU A 154 -17.85 -0.93 9.86
C GLU A 154 -16.45 -1.15 10.45
N MET A 155 -15.40 -0.83 9.69
CA MET A 155 -14.02 -0.84 10.13
C MET A 155 -13.65 0.38 11.01
N ASN A 156 -14.59 1.28 11.29
CA ASN A 156 -14.41 2.50 12.08
C ASN A 156 -13.25 3.40 11.58
N ILE A 157 -12.99 3.39 10.27
CA ILE A 157 -12.10 4.35 9.64
C ILE A 157 -12.84 5.67 9.60
N LYS A 158 -12.21 6.77 10.05
CA LYS A 158 -12.83 8.11 10.05
C LYS A 158 -12.24 9.05 9.00
N GLU A 159 -10.97 8.84 8.66
CA GLU A 159 -10.29 9.65 7.66
C GLU A 159 -10.56 9.05 6.28
N ARG A 160 -11.13 9.87 5.38
CA ARG A 160 -11.39 9.53 3.97
C ARG A 160 -10.43 10.27 3.02
N GLY A 161 -9.55 11.11 3.59
CA GLY A 161 -8.56 11.84 2.83
C GLY A 161 -7.37 10.95 2.56
N PHE A 162 -7.06 10.72 1.29
CA PHE A 162 -5.84 10.04 0.90
C PHE A 162 -5.12 10.90 -0.15
N ASP A 163 -3.85 11.19 0.11
CA ASP A 163 -3.00 11.92 -0.84
C ASP A 163 -2.41 10.92 -1.83
N PHE A 164 -3.09 10.77 -2.96
CA PHE A 164 -2.67 9.88 -4.01
C PHE A 164 -1.34 10.32 -4.65
N ALA A 165 -0.90 11.58 -4.53
CA ALA A 165 0.41 12.00 -5.05
C ALA A 165 1.59 11.27 -4.37
N LEU A 166 1.35 10.63 -3.21
CA LEU A 166 2.32 9.83 -2.46
C LEU A 166 2.14 8.32 -2.65
N TYR A 167 1.21 7.89 -3.50
CA TYR A 167 0.91 6.48 -3.72
C TYR A 167 2.01 5.81 -4.56
N VAL A 168 2.45 4.65 -4.08
CA VAL A 168 3.39 3.77 -4.77
C VAL A 168 2.73 2.40 -4.89
N PRO A 169 2.45 1.92 -6.12
CA PRO A 169 1.92 0.58 -6.38
C PRO A 169 2.80 -0.52 -5.75
N GLN A 170 2.19 -1.63 -5.31
CA GLN A 170 2.93 -2.77 -4.74
C GLN A 170 3.16 -3.91 -5.73
#